data_AF-A0A7X2ZQ87-F1
#
_entry.id   AF-A0A7X2ZQ87-F1
#
_cell.length_a   1.000
_cell.length_b   1.000
_cell.length_c   1.000
_cell.angle_alpha   90.00
_cell.angle_beta   90.00
_cell.angle_gamma   90.00
#
_symmetry.space_group_name_H-M   'P 1'
#
loop_
_entity.id
_entity.type
_entity.pdbx_description
1 polymer ?
#
loop_
_entity_poly.entity_id
_entity_poly.type
_entity_poly.pdbx_seq_one_letter_code
_entity_poly.pdbx_strand_id
1 'polypeptide(L)'
;GGLGFGLTNGGFNASVSPSAIYQFNEKFSSGVSLTFNYAKLNDDKRYAYGGSILSLYNPVPFLQISAELEQLRINRSFSINGLPDIKDNYWSPSLFLGLGYTDRNFTIGISYNVLYDNDESIYANAWLPFVRVYF
;
A
#
# COMPACT_ATOMS: atom_id res chain seq x y z
N GLY A 1 -10.28 2.16 -5.08
CA GLY A 1 -9.39 0.99 -5.05
C GLY A 1 -8.21 1.23 -5.96
N GLY A 2 -7.09 0.55 -5.74
CA GLY A 2 -5.87 0.68 -6.53
C GLY A 2 -5.51 -0.61 -7.26
N LEU A 3 -4.87 -0.47 -8.42
CA LEU A 3 -4.14 -1.54 -9.10
C LEU A 3 -2.69 -1.07 -9.22
N GLY A 4 -1.74 -1.91 -8.83
CA GLY A 4 -0.32 -1.66 -8.99
C GLY A 4 0.31 -2.76 -9.85
N PHE A 5 1.28 -2.36 -10.66
CA PHE A 5 1.99 -3.27 -11.55
C PHE A 5 3.42 -2.78 -11.74
N GLY A 6 4.38 -3.70 -11.70
CA GLY A 6 5.78 -3.42 -11.88
C GLY A 6 6.49 -4.56 -12.60
N LEU A 7 7.24 -4.24 -13.65
CA LEU A 7 8.16 -5.16 -14.32
C LEU A 7 9.59 -4.79 -13.93
N THR A 8 10.36 -5.79 -13.52
CA THR A 8 11.78 -5.68 -13.20
C THR A 8 12.55 -6.71 -14.01
N ASN A 9 13.88 -6.58 -14.09
CA ASN A 9 14.70 -7.43 -14.94
C ASN A 9 14.70 -8.89 -14.40
N GLY A 10 13.80 -9.75 -14.94
CA GLY A 10 13.56 -11.12 -14.47
C GLY A 10 12.47 -11.28 -13.40
N GLY A 11 11.73 -10.21 -13.10
CA GLY A 11 10.71 -10.22 -12.03
C GLY A 11 9.44 -9.43 -12.37
N PHE A 12 8.34 -9.89 -11.82
CA PHE A 12 7.00 -9.33 -11.99
C PHE A 12 6.41 -9.03 -10.62
N ASN A 13 5.86 -7.83 -10.43
CA ASN A 13 5.05 -7.48 -9.27
C ASN A 13 3.67 -7.03 -9.77
N ALA A 14 2.62 -7.61 -9.20
CA ALA A 14 1.27 -7.11 -9.34
C ALA A 14 0.67 -6.93 -7.96
N SER A 15 -0.09 -5.85 -7.80
CA SER A 15 -0.85 -5.58 -6.60
C SER A 15 -2.26 -5.13 -6.93
N VAL A 16 -3.20 -5.55 -6.09
CA VAL A 16 -4.59 -5.14 -6.17
C VAL A 16 -5.04 -4.76 -4.78
N SER A 17 -5.56 -3.54 -4.67
CA SER A 17 -5.99 -2.97 -3.40
C SER A 17 -7.43 -2.48 -3.48
N PRO A 18 -8.43 -3.37 -3.46
CA PRO A 18 -9.83 -2.96 -3.45
C PRO A 18 -10.09 -2.13 -2.18
N SER A 19 -10.85 -1.05 -2.32
CA SER A 19 -11.15 -0.14 -1.22
C SER A 19 -12.60 0.29 -1.24
N ALA A 20 -13.22 0.33 -0.06
CA ALA A 20 -14.55 0.89 0.15
C ALA A 20 -14.40 2.13 1.03
N ILE A 21 -14.82 3.29 0.53
CA ILE A 21 -14.73 4.57 1.23
C ILE A 21 -16.14 5.10 1.40
N TYR A 22 -16.48 5.42 2.65
CA TYR A 22 -17.72 6.09 3.01
C TYR A 22 -17.46 7.58 3.21
N GLN A 23 -18.17 8.41 2.46
CA GLN A 23 -18.11 9.86 2.60
C GLN A 23 -19.13 10.30 3.65
N PHE A 24 -18.65 10.73 4.81
CA PHE A 24 -19.53 11.22 5.88
C PHE A 24 -20.03 12.63 5.58
N ASN A 25 -19.18 13.46 4.97
CA ASN A 25 -19.52 14.80 4.52
C ASN A 25 -18.57 15.24 3.39
N GLU A 26 -18.79 16.44 2.86
CA GLU A 26 -17.98 17.00 1.76
C GLU A 26 -16.47 17.07 2.07
N LYS A 27 -16.11 17.15 3.36
CA LYS A 27 -14.73 17.30 3.82
C LYS A 27 -14.13 16.03 4.40
N PHE A 28 -14.91 15.09 4.93
CA PHE A 28 -14.40 13.92 5.64
C PHE A 28 -14.99 12.63 5.09
N SER A 29 -14.09 11.71 4.77
CA SER A 29 -14.41 10.35 4.33
C SER A 29 -13.53 9.36 5.08
N SER A 30 -14.04 8.17 5.35
CA SER A 30 -13.23 7.08 5.87
C SER A 30 -13.60 5.77 5.19
N GLY A 31 -12.64 4.87 5.07
CA GLY A 31 -12.82 3.63 4.37
C GLY A 31 -11.89 2.56 4.87
N VAL A 32 -12.04 1.40 4.28
CA VAL A 32 -11.12 0.28 4.43
C VAL A 32 -10.61 -0.14 3.07
N SER A 33 -9.37 -0.57 2.99
CA SER A 33 -8.86 -1.29 1.83
C SER A 33 -8.39 -2.67 2.24
N LEU A 34 -8.44 -3.58 1.29
CA LEU A 34 -7.63 -4.79 1.33
C LEU A 34 -6.51 -4.58 0.35
N THR A 35 -5.36 -5.17 0.61
CA THR A 35 -4.19 -5.12 -0.26
C THR A 35 -3.74 -6.55 -0.51
N PHE A 36 -3.57 -6.93 -1.78
CA PHE A 36 -3.00 -8.19 -2.21
C PHE A 36 -1.85 -7.90 -3.16
N ASN A 37 -0.65 -8.31 -2.79
CA ASN A 37 0.56 -8.18 -3.59
C ASN A 37 1.08 -9.57 -3.95
N TYR A 38 1.41 -9.75 -5.22
CA TYR A 38 2.06 -10.93 -5.76
C TYR A 38 3.32 -10.50 -6.50
N ALA A 39 4.47 -10.97 -6.02
CA ALA A 39 5.76 -10.72 -6.65
C ALA A 39 6.42 -12.05 -6.99
N LYS A 40 6.90 -12.17 -8.23
CA LYS A 40 7.70 -13.29 -8.72
C LYS A 40 9.04 -12.75 -9.18
N LEU A 41 10.14 -13.31 -8.70
CA LEU A 41 11.49 -12.99 -9.16
C LEU A 41 12.23 -14.30 -9.41
N ASN A 42 12.47 -14.65 -10.68
CA ASN A 42 12.97 -15.97 -11.07
C ASN A 42 12.10 -17.12 -10.50
N ASP A 43 12.66 -18.01 -9.67
CA ASP A 43 11.96 -19.14 -9.02
C ASP A 43 11.32 -18.78 -7.67
N ASP A 44 11.66 -17.63 -7.09
CA ASP A 44 11.11 -17.18 -5.81
C ASP A 44 9.74 -16.51 -5.99
N LYS A 45 8.75 -16.99 -5.24
CA LYS A 45 7.39 -16.42 -5.18
C LYS A 45 7.14 -15.78 -3.82
N ARG A 46 6.70 -14.53 -3.83
CA ARG A 46 6.31 -13.80 -2.62
C ARG A 46 4.88 -13.33 -2.76
N TYR A 47 4.10 -13.54 -1.72
CA TYR A 47 2.74 -13.04 -1.63
C TYR A 47 2.56 -12.31 -0.31
N ALA A 48 1.98 -11.12 -0.38
CA ALA A 48 1.63 -10.34 0.80
C ALA A 48 0.16 -9.97 0.69
N TYR A 49 -0.54 -10.06 1.80
CA TYR A 49 -1.95 -9.68 1.87
C TYR A 49 -2.21 -8.98 3.19
N GLY A 50 -3.15 -8.05 3.20
CA GLY A 50 -3.48 -7.33 4.41
C GLY A 50 -4.66 -6.42 4.22
N GLY A 51 -4.93 -5.65 5.26
CA GLY A 51 -5.99 -4.65 5.27
C GLY A 51 -5.43 -3.31 5.70
N SER A 52 -6.11 -2.25 5.28
CA SER A 52 -5.86 -0.92 5.80
C SER A 52 -7.17 -0.21 6.12
N ILE A 53 -7.06 0.78 6.99
CA ILE A 53 -8.11 1.74 7.28
C ILE A 53 -7.63 3.09 6.79
N LEU A 54 -8.41 3.72 5.92
CA LEU A 54 -8.14 5.02 5.34
C LEU A 54 -9.06 6.06 5.94
N SER A 55 -8.53 7.22 6.24
CA SER A 55 -9.26 8.42 6.59
C SER A 55 -8.77 9.56 5.69
N LEU A 56 -9.71 10.23 5.03
CA LEU A 56 -9.45 11.30 4.08
C LEU A 56 -10.14 12.56 4.57
N TYR A 57 -9.40 13.66 4.61
CA TYR A 57 -9.90 14.97 4.98
C TYR A 57 -9.55 15.98 3.88
N ASN A 58 -10.56 16.50 3.20
CA ASN A 58 -10.48 17.50 2.14
C ASN A 58 -11.00 18.85 2.67
N PRO A 59 -10.18 19.67 3.33
CA PRO A 59 -10.64 20.97 3.84
C PRO A 59 -11.08 21.91 2.72
N VAL A 60 -10.46 21.80 1.54
CA VAL A 60 -10.75 22.54 0.32
C VAL A 60 -10.71 21.59 -0.89
N PRO A 61 -11.39 21.89 -2.01
CA PRO A 61 -11.54 20.95 -3.13
C PRO A 61 -10.22 20.46 -3.73
N PHE A 62 -9.17 21.28 -3.66
CA PHE A 62 -7.87 20.96 -4.23
C PHE A 62 -6.88 20.29 -3.28
N LEU A 63 -7.18 20.22 -1.98
CA LEU A 63 -6.25 19.68 -0.97
C LEU A 63 -6.89 18.48 -0.27
N GLN A 64 -6.18 17.36 -0.28
CA GLN A 64 -6.52 16.13 0.42
C GLN A 64 -5.45 15.80 1.45
N ILE A 65 -5.87 15.62 2.69
CA ILE A 65 -5.08 15.05 3.76
C ILE A 65 -5.53 13.60 3.92
N SER A 66 -4.61 12.66 4.00
CA SER A 66 -4.91 11.26 4.19
C SER A 66 -4.15 10.68 5.38
N ALA A 67 -4.80 9.77 6.10
CA ALA A 67 -4.19 8.91 7.08
C ALA A 67 -4.61 7.48 6.75
N GLU A 68 -3.66 6.57 6.63
CA GLU A 68 -3.90 5.19 6.25
C GLU A 68 -3.10 4.27 7.16
N LEU A 69 -3.81 3.55 8.02
CA LEU A 69 -3.22 2.53 8.89
C LEU A 69 -3.32 1.20 8.15
N GLU A 70 -2.21 0.72 7.64
CA GLU A 70 -2.10 -0.55 6.95
C GLU A 70 -1.49 -1.62 7.86
N GLN A 71 -2.02 -2.83 7.76
CA GLN A 71 -1.47 -4.01 8.41
C GLN A 71 -1.33 -5.11 7.36
N LEU A 72 -0.09 -5.32 6.91
CA LEU A 72 0.25 -6.33 5.93
C LEU A 72 0.79 -7.58 6.62
N ARG A 73 0.30 -8.73 6.19
CA ARG A 73 0.90 -10.03 6.47
C ARG A 73 1.70 -10.46 5.26
N ILE A 74 3.02 -10.56 5.45
CA ILE A 74 3.91 -11.01 4.38
C ILE A 74 4.25 -12.46 4.64
N ASN A 75 3.99 -13.28 3.64
CA ASN A 75 4.46 -14.64 3.63
C ASN A 75 5.59 -14.73 2.60
N ARG A 76 6.83 -14.77 3.09
CA ARG A 76 8.01 -14.94 2.24
C ARG A 76 8.39 -16.42 2.25
N SER A 77 8.31 -17.05 1.07
CA SER A 77 8.91 -18.36 0.85
C SER A 77 10.26 -18.11 0.17
N PHE A 78 11.35 -18.45 0.84
CA PHE A 78 12.66 -18.55 0.21
C PHE A 78 12.91 -20.02 -0.13
N SER A 79 13.08 -20.32 -1.42
CA SER A 79 13.51 -21.66 -1.83
C SER A 79 15.02 -21.64 -2.08
N ILE A 80 15.80 -22.03 -1.07
CA ILE A 80 17.25 -22.26 -1.22
C ILE A 80 17.44 -23.68 -1.74
N ASN A 81 18.10 -23.84 -2.89
CA ASN A 81 18.44 -25.15 -3.47
C ASN A 81 19.08 -26.07 -2.41
N GLY A 82 18.34 -27.09 -1.97
CA GLY A 82 18.83 -28.14 -1.07
C GLY A 82 18.50 -27.99 0.43
N LEU A 83 17.73 -26.98 0.85
CA LEU A 83 17.28 -26.81 2.24
C LEU A 83 15.74 -26.64 2.32
N PRO A 84 15.09 -27.03 3.44
CA PRO A 84 13.65 -26.88 3.62
C PRO A 84 13.21 -25.40 3.57
N ASP A 85 12.05 -25.13 2.95
CA ASP A 85 11.47 -23.79 2.80
C ASP A 85 11.39 -23.06 4.16
N ILE A 86 12.15 -21.98 4.32
CA ILE A 86 12.03 -21.10 5.48
C ILE A 86 10.85 -20.16 5.23
N LYS A 87 9.71 -20.46 5.87
CA LYS A 87 8.50 -19.63 5.85
C LYS A 87 8.64 -18.54 6.91
N ASP A 88 9.02 -17.35 6.49
CA ASP A 88 9.01 -16.19 7.37
C ASP A 88 7.69 -15.45 7.22
N ASN A 89 6.91 -15.40 8.31
CA ASN A 89 5.60 -14.76 8.36
C ASN A 89 5.67 -13.64 9.39
N TYR A 90 5.84 -12.40 8.93
CA TYR A 90 5.84 -11.24 9.81
C TYR A 90 4.64 -10.33 9.52
N TRP A 91 4.18 -9.67 10.58
CA TRP A 91 3.16 -8.63 10.49
C TRP A 91 3.88 -7.29 10.42
N SER A 92 3.67 -6.56 9.33
CA SER A 92 4.22 -5.22 9.16
C SER A 92 3.07 -4.21 9.28
N PRO A 93 2.90 -3.56 10.45
CA PRO A 93 2.05 -2.39 10.56
C PRO A 93 2.76 -1.19 9.89
N SER A 94 2.01 -0.40 9.13
CA SER A 94 2.47 0.84 8.51
C SER A 94 1.42 1.91 8.73
N LEU A 95 1.84 3.13 9.05
CA LEU A 95 0.94 4.27 9.20
C LEU A 95 1.37 5.34 8.20
N PHE A 96 0.60 5.48 7.14
CA PHE A 96 0.84 6.47 6.10
C PHE A 96 0.07 7.74 6.41
N LEU A 97 0.77 8.85 6.51
CA LEU A 97 0.18 10.19 6.51
C LEU A 97 0.48 10.86 5.18
N GLY A 98 -0.54 11.22 4.42
CA GLY A 98 -0.40 11.76 3.08
C GLY A 98 -0.99 13.15 2.91
N LEU A 99 -0.42 13.85 1.94
CA LEU A 99 -0.91 15.10 1.39
C LEU A 99 -1.02 14.95 -0.12
N GLY A 100 -2.19 15.27 -0.65
CA GLY A 100 -2.50 15.19 -2.06
C GLY A 100 -3.14 16.45 -2.59
N TYR A 101 -2.86 16.76 -3.84
CA TYR A 101 -3.58 17.74 -4.63
C TYR A 101 -4.63 17.03 -5.47
N THR A 102 -5.90 17.42 -5.32
CA THR A 102 -7.02 16.85 -6.04
C THR A 102 -7.50 17.81 -7.13
N ASP A 103 -7.58 17.33 -8.36
CA ASP A 103 -8.28 18.00 -9.45
C ASP A 103 -9.39 17.09 -9.97
N ARG A 104 -10.64 17.48 -9.69
CA ARG A 104 -11.86 16.75 -10.06
C ARG A 104 -11.84 15.29 -9.55
N ASN A 105 -11.58 14.33 -10.43
CA ASN A 105 -11.60 12.89 -10.15
C ASN A 105 -10.20 12.32 -9.86
N PHE A 106 -9.18 13.17 -9.88
CA PHE A 106 -7.78 12.76 -9.86
C PHE A 106 -7.04 13.40 -8.68
N THR A 107 -6.35 12.61 -7.89
CA THR A 107 -5.53 13.08 -6.78
C THR A 107 -4.10 12.59 -6.96
N ILE A 108 -3.14 13.51 -6.93
CA ILE A 108 -1.70 13.20 -6.86
C ILE A 108 -1.21 13.63 -5.49
N GLY A 109 -0.42 12.79 -4.83
CA GLY A 109 0.13 13.16 -3.55
C GLY A 109 1.39 12.42 -3.19
N ILE A 110 1.84 12.71 -1.99
CA ILE A 110 2.92 12.00 -1.32
C ILE A 110 2.43 11.57 0.05
N SER A 111 2.73 10.35 0.43
CA SER A 111 2.50 9.82 1.77
C SER A 111 3.82 9.55 2.47
N TYR A 112 3.84 9.75 3.78
CA TYR A 112 4.94 9.48 4.67
C TYR A 112 4.55 8.34 5.61
N ASN A 113 5.35 7.28 5.65
CA ASN A 113 5.18 6.20 6.60
C ASN A 113 5.79 6.62 7.96
N VAL A 114 4.93 6.86 8.95
CA VAL A 114 5.30 7.26 10.31
C VAL A 114 5.88 6.08 11.09
N LEU A 115 5.37 4.87 10.86
CA LEU A 115 5.85 3.64 11.49
C LEU A 115 7.01 3.02 10.70
N TYR A 116 7.75 3.85 9.96
CA TYR A 116 8.89 3.39 9.19
C TYR A 116 10.03 2.94 10.12
N ASP A 117 10.29 1.64 10.14
CA ASP A 117 11.45 1.05 10.80
C ASP A 117 12.41 0.47 9.74
N ASN A 118 13.68 0.84 9.81
CA ASN A 118 14.70 0.51 8.81
C ASN A 118 15.01 -1.00 8.75
N ASP A 119 14.72 -1.76 9.81
CA ASP A 119 15.03 -3.20 9.89
C ASP A 119 13.88 -4.12 9.43
N GLU A 120 12.64 -3.63 9.36
CA GLU A 120 11.44 -4.46 9.08
C GLU A 120 10.49 -3.91 8.00
N SER A 121 10.77 -2.73 7.42
CA SER A 121 9.88 -2.11 6.44
C SER A 121 10.10 -2.63 5.02
N ILE A 122 8.99 -2.98 4.36
CA ILE A 122 8.92 -3.47 2.98
C ILE A 122 9.18 -2.35 1.96
N TYR A 123 9.05 -1.10 2.40
CA TYR A 123 9.14 0.08 1.57
C TYR A 123 10.57 0.61 1.54
N ALA A 124 11.11 0.84 0.34
CA ALA A 124 12.47 1.33 0.15
C ALA A 124 12.69 2.76 0.67
N ASN A 125 11.60 3.52 0.90
CA ASN A 125 11.62 4.89 1.41
C ASN A 125 10.41 5.12 2.32
N ALA A 126 10.58 6.00 3.31
CA ALA A 126 9.47 6.50 4.13
C ALA A 126 8.47 7.34 3.31
N TRP A 127 8.92 7.95 2.20
CA TRP A 127 8.08 8.72 1.30
C TRP A 127 7.60 7.89 0.11
N LEU A 128 6.29 7.86 -0.11
CA LEU A 128 5.64 7.13 -1.18
C LEU A 128 4.78 8.07 -2.02
N PRO A 129 5.13 8.33 -3.29
CA PRO A 129 4.24 9.04 -4.19
C PRO A 129 3.02 8.16 -4.48
N PHE A 130 1.84 8.75 -4.53
CA PHE A 130 0.61 8.04 -4.89
C PHE A 130 -0.22 8.84 -5.89
N VAL A 131 -0.99 8.09 -6.68
CA VAL A 131 -1.98 8.61 -7.60
C VAL A 131 -3.28 7.86 -7.36
N ARG A 132 -4.38 8.59 -7.15
CA ARG A 132 -5.70 8.03 -6.91
C ARG A 132 -6.68 8.60 -7.92
N VAL A 133 -7.54 7.74 -8.45
CA VAL A 133 -8.64 8.13 -9.33
C VAL A 133 -9.93 7.61 -8.71
N TYR A 134 -10.87 8.51 -8.47
CA TYR A 134 -12.20 8.19 -7.96
C TYR A 134 -13.23 8.52 -9.04
N PHE A 135 -14.03 7.52 -9.39
CA PHE A 135 -15.11 7.62 -10.39
C PHE A 135 -16.45 7.86 -9.71
#